data_AF-A0A2L1UL01-F1
#
_entry.id   AF-A0A2L1UL01-F1
#
_cell.length_a   1.000
_cell.length_b   1.000
_cell.length_c   1.000
_cell.angle_alpha   90.00
_cell.angle_beta   90.00
_cell.angle_gamma   90.00
#
_symmetry.space_group_name_H-M   'P 1'
#
loop_
_entity.id
_entity.type
_entity.pdbx_description
1 polymer ?
#
loop_
_entity_poly.entity_id
_entity_poly.type
_entity_poly.pdbx_seq_one_letter_code
_entity_poly.pdbx_strand_id
1 'polypeptide(L)'
;MTSGNDQRYAQHQPFSGHQAEKNKVIFYSLSSKFVDEKSAQKRSSQKVQEVVYYSLAIGHHLGVIDCLKSRLECPLTGYQQWISCLPEQGEAYRKLAGVQRFGEINIDSSHTHLLALALRDARPQMNEEQHGWSDQLIALLGQIESDPAMYLMVRRYDA
;
A
#
# COMPACT_ATOMS: atom_id res chain seq x y z
N MET A 1 -30.67 44.69 29.43
CA MET A 1 -29.76 43.73 30.08
C MET A 1 -29.62 42.52 29.17
N THR A 2 -28.40 42.34 28.65
CA THR A 2 -27.79 41.12 28.09
C THR A 2 -28.53 40.34 27.00
N SER A 3 -28.19 40.69 25.75
CA SER A 3 -27.95 39.78 24.64
C SER A 3 -27.04 38.61 25.01
N GLY A 4 -27.22 37.48 24.32
CA GLY A 4 -26.20 36.43 24.24
C GLY A 4 -26.77 35.03 24.23
N ASN A 5 -27.55 34.67 23.19
CA ASN A 5 -27.83 33.26 22.93
C ASN A 5 -26.83 32.75 21.90
N ASP A 6 -26.01 31.82 22.37
CA ASP A 6 -24.77 31.31 21.80
C ASP A 6 -25.05 30.43 20.57
N GLN A 7 -25.29 31.05 19.41
CA GLN A 7 -25.20 30.37 18.12
C GLN A 7 -23.73 30.23 17.69
N ARG A 8 -22.99 29.34 18.37
CA ARG A 8 -21.67 28.86 17.92
C ARG A 8 -21.59 27.34 17.91
N TYR A 9 -22.65 26.69 17.45
CA TYR A 9 -22.47 25.35 16.90
C TYR A 9 -21.80 25.53 15.54
N ALA A 10 -20.47 25.36 15.53
CA ALA A 10 -19.72 25.12 14.32
C ALA A 10 -20.49 24.10 13.49
N GLN A 11 -20.92 24.53 12.30
CA GLN A 11 -21.35 23.59 11.27
C GLN A 11 -20.18 22.62 11.10
N HIS A 12 -20.31 21.43 11.66
CA HIS A 12 -19.48 20.30 11.30
C HIS A 12 -19.75 20.09 9.82
N GLN A 13 -18.90 20.70 8.99
CA GLN A 13 -18.75 20.35 7.61
C GLN A 13 -18.52 18.84 7.62
N PRO A 14 -19.40 18.01 7.03
CA PRO A 14 -19.12 16.59 6.96
C PRO A 14 -17.80 16.47 6.22
N PHE A 15 -16.76 16.03 6.94
CA PHE A 15 -15.52 15.61 6.33
C PHE A 15 -15.94 14.62 5.25
N SER A 16 -15.75 15.01 3.99
CA SER A 16 -15.98 14.12 2.86
C SER A 16 -14.84 13.13 2.88
N GLY A 17 -14.92 12.21 3.86
CA GLY A 17 -14.05 11.06 3.96
C GLY A 17 -14.12 10.37 2.63
N HIS A 18 -12.95 10.09 2.07
CA HIS A 18 -12.80 9.36 0.82
C HIS A 18 -13.79 8.19 0.87
N GLN A 19 -14.75 8.19 -0.05
CA GLN A 19 -15.73 7.11 -0.14
C GLN A 19 -14.94 5.81 -0.13
N ALA A 20 -15.21 4.94 0.85
CA ALA A 20 -14.53 3.65 0.94
C ALA A 20 -14.72 2.95 -0.40
N GLU A 21 -13.64 2.91 -1.17
CA GLU A 21 -13.70 2.49 -2.55
C GLU A 21 -13.96 0.98 -2.59
N LYS A 22 -15.17 0.60 -2.98
CA LYS A 22 -15.70 -0.77 -2.87
C LYS A 22 -15.29 -1.63 -4.07
N ASN A 23 -15.18 -2.95 -3.85
CA ASN A 23 -14.94 -3.96 -4.89
C ASN A 23 -13.67 -3.76 -5.70
N LYS A 24 -12.56 -3.41 -5.04
CA LYS A 24 -11.27 -3.23 -5.73
C LYS A 24 -10.11 -3.84 -4.96
N VAL A 25 -9.03 -4.09 -5.69
CA VAL A 25 -7.74 -4.52 -5.17
C VAL A 25 -6.72 -3.44 -5.46
N ILE A 26 -6.01 -3.00 -4.42
CA ILE A 26 -4.99 -1.96 -4.49
C ILE A 26 -3.65 -2.54 -4.08
N PHE A 27 -2.62 -2.23 -4.85
CA PHE A 27 -1.23 -2.50 -4.55
C PHE A 27 -0.59 -1.22 -4.03
N TYR A 28 -0.18 -1.24 -2.78
CA TYR A 28 0.55 -0.16 -2.17
C TYR A 28 2.03 -0.48 -2.11
N SER A 29 2.88 0.44 -2.55
CA SER A 29 4.31 0.36 -2.25
C SER A 29 4.59 0.91 -0.86
N LEU A 30 5.33 0.17 -0.05
CA LEU A 30 5.89 0.63 1.21
C LEU A 30 7.40 0.67 1.05
N SER A 31 7.96 1.86 1.18
CA SER A 31 9.40 2.08 1.19
C SER A 31 9.76 2.66 2.54
N SER A 32 10.68 2.03 3.26
CA SER A 32 11.25 2.60 4.48
C SER A 32 12.17 3.77 4.09
N LYS A 33 11.59 4.94 3.83
CA LYS A 33 12.38 6.17 3.94
C LYS A 33 12.62 6.40 5.43
N PHE A 34 13.64 5.75 5.96
CA PHE A 34 14.09 5.94 7.34
C PHE A 34 14.33 7.43 7.62
N VAL A 35 13.97 7.87 8.82
CA VAL A 35 14.62 8.99 9.49
C VAL A 35 16.11 8.71 9.40
N ASP A 36 16.84 9.56 8.71
CA ASP A 36 18.28 9.43 8.55
C ASP A 36 18.92 9.36 9.96
N GLU A 37 19.27 8.14 10.38
CA GLU A 37 19.79 7.85 11.72
C GLU A 37 21.07 8.64 11.98
N LYS A 38 21.84 8.95 10.92
CA LYS A 38 23.03 9.80 10.96
C LYS A 38 22.74 11.28 11.28
N SER A 39 21.59 11.82 10.92
CA SER A 39 21.17 13.18 11.24
C SER A 39 20.37 13.27 12.55
N ALA A 40 19.80 12.16 13.02
CA ALA A 40 19.31 12.03 14.40
C ALA A 40 20.47 11.97 15.40
N GLN A 41 21.54 11.22 15.10
CA GLN A 41 22.74 11.13 15.95
C GLN A 41 23.52 12.45 16.04
N LYS A 42 23.47 13.30 15.00
CA LYS A 42 24.09 14.63 15.00
C LYS A 42 23.32 15.71 15.77
N ARG A 43 22.09 15.44 16.22
CA ARG A 43 21.25 16.40 16.96
C ARG A 43 20.97 15.99 18.42
N SER A 44 21.63 14.94 18.92
CA SER A 44 21.39 14.41 20.26
C SER A 44 22.12 15.20 21.36
N SER A 45 21.44 16.22 21.89
CA SER A 45 21.60 16.51 23.32
C SER A 45 20.69 15.57 24.09
N GLN A 46 21.21 14.97 25.18
CA GLN A 46 20.58 13.93 26.00
C GLN A 46 19.17 14.27 26.54
N LYS A 47 18.68 15.50 26.38
CA LYS A 47 17.33 15.94 26.76
C LYS A 47 16.22 15.64 25.74
N VAL A 48 16.52 15.05 24.58
CA VAL A 48 15.53 14.82 23.50
C VAL A 48 14.99 13.38 23.46
N GLN A 49 15.46 12.47 24.32
CA GLN A 49 14.97 11.08 24.34
C GLN A 49 13.54 10.94 24.88
N GLU A 50 13.10 11.81 25.79
CA GLU A 50 11.75 11.72 26.38
C GLU A 50 10.64 12.38 25.54
N VAL A 51 10.98 13.22 24.55
CA VAL A 51 9.97 13.92 23.71
C VAL A 51 9.62 13.14 22.44
N VAL A 52 10.47 12.20 22.02
CA VAL A 52 10.23 11.36 20.83
C VAL A 52 9.01 10.45 21.03
N TYR A 53 8.80 9.93 22.25
CA TYR A 53 7.71 8.99 22.52
C TYR A 53 6.30 9.64 22.47
N TYR A 54 6.18 10.92 22.83
CA TYR A 54 4.90 11.64 22.77
C TYR A 54 4.56 12.20 21.38
N SER A 55 5.52 12.20 20.45
CA SER A 55 5.27 12.51 19.04
C SER A 55 4.84 11.28 18.22
N LEU A 56 5.08 10.07 18.75
CA LEU A 56 4.64 8.81 18.15
C LEU A 56 3.12 8.63 18.17
N ALA A 57 2.41 9.31 19.07
CA ALA A 57 0.96 9.21 19.20
C ALA A 57 0.16 10.22 18.37
N ILE A 58 0.84 11.18 17.69
CA ILE A 58 0.21 12.19 16.83
C ILE A 58 0.86 12.09 15.44
N GLY A 59 0.62 10.96 14.77
CA GLY A 59 1.19 10.63 13.46
C GLY A 59 0.64 11.49 12.31
N HIS A 60 0.89 12.81 12.30
CA HIS A 60 0.49 13.64 11.15
C HIS A 60 1.36 14.86 10.80
N HIS A 61 2.43 15.21 11.52
CA HIS A 61 3.21 16.41 11.14
C HIS A 61 4.73 16.38 11.39
N LEU A 62 5.36 15.23 11.64
CA LEU A 62 6.81 15.15 11.89
C LEU A 62 7.47 13.91 11.23
N GLY A 63 7.80 14.01 9.94
CA GLY A 63 8.99 13.38 9.34
C GLY A 63 9.05 11.85 9.14
N VAL A 64 8.10 11.07 9.63
CA VAL A 64 7.91 9.65 9.26
C VAL A 64 6.54 9.55 8.60
N ILE A 65 6.54 9.73 7.28
CA ILE A 65 5.33 9.63 6.47
C ILE A 65 5.19 8.16 6.10
N ASP A 66 4.11 7.51 6.55
CA ASP A 66 3.64 6.24 6.02
C ASP A 66 3.56 6.34 4.49
N CYS A 67 4.61 5.86 3.80
CA CYS A 67 4.75 6.00 2.36
C CYS A 67 3.90 4.97 1.60
N LEU A 68 2.75 4.55 2.14
CA LEU A 68 1.76 3.72 1.44
C LEU A 68 1.26 4.51 0.23
N LYS A 69 1.90 4.29 -0.91
CA LYS A 69 1.51 4.89 -2.19
C LYS A 69 0.79 3.83 -3.00
N SER A 70 -0.45 4.12 -3.39
CA SER A 70 -1.15 3.30 -4.38
C SER A 70 -0.36 3.33 -5.69
N ARG A 71 -0.05 2.15 -6.23
CA ARG A 71 0.75 2.00 -7.46
C ARG A 71 0.02 1.29 -8.57
N LEU A 72 -0.88 0.38 -8.21
CA LEU A 72 -1.70 -0.37 -9.15
C LEU A 72 -3.07 -0.58 -8.49
N GLU A 73 -4.11 -0.28 -9.25
CA GLU A 73 -5.50 -0.46 -8.83
C GLU A 73 -6.25 -1.22 -9.91
N CYS A 74 -7.04 -2.21 -9.51
CA CYS A 74 -7.88 -2.95 -10.42
C CYS A 74 -9.21 -3.35 -9.74
N PRO A 75 -10.29 -3.49 -10.51
CA PRO A 75 -11.54 -4.05 -9.99
C PRO A 75 -11.33 -5.45 -9.43
N LEU A 76 -12.04 -5.82 -8.36
CA LEU A 76 -11.90 -7.14 -7.73
C LEU A 76 -12.17 -8.29 -8.72
N THR A 77 -13.18 -8.13 -9.57
CA THR A 77 -13.52 -9.10 -10.62
C THR A 77 -12.41 -9.20 -11.67
N GLY A 78 -11.83 -8.07 -12.08
CA GLY A 78 -10.69 -8.01 -12.99
C GLY A 78 -9.45 -8.68 -12.40
N TYR A 79 -9.17 -8.43 -11.12
CA TYR A 79 -8.09 -9.09 -10.39
C TYR A 79 -8.25 -10.61 -10.37
N GLN A 80 -9.46 -11.10 -10.09
CA GLN A 80 -9.76 -12.54 -10.08
C GLN A 80 -9.51 -13.18 -11.45
N GLN A 81 -10.02 -12.57 -12.52
CA GLN A 81 -9.80 -13.05 -13.88
C GLN A 81 -8.32 -13.01 -14.27
N TRP A 82 -7.60 -11.97 -13.84
CA TRP A 82 -6.18 -11.82 -14.10
C TRP A 82 -5.35 -12.92 -13.45
N ILE A 83 -5.57 -13.21 -12.17
CA ILE A 83 -4.82 -14.27 -11.49
C ILE A 83 -5.20 -15.66 -12.02
N SER A 84 -6.41 -15.86 -12.53
CA SER A 84 -6.83 -17.13 -13.15
C SER A 84 -6.07 -17.47 -14.44
N CYS A 85 -5.37 -16.52 -15.05
CA CYS A 85 -4.45 -16.80 -16.17
C CYS A 85 -3.16 -17.50 -15.70
N LEU A 86 -2.85 -17.49 -14.40
CA LEU A 86 -1.68 -18.15 -13.84
C LEU A 86 -1.95 -19.65 -13.63
N PRO A 87 -0.92 -20.53 -13.68
CA PRO A 87 -1.09 -21.94 -13.38
C PRO A 87 -1.66 -22.14 -11.96
N GLU A 88 -2.82 -22.79 -11.83
CA GLU A 88 -3.53 -22.95 -10.55
C GLU A 88 -2.72 -23.68 -9.47
N GLN A 89 -1.80 -24.57 -9.89
CA GLN A 89 -0.91 -25.30 -8.98
C GLN A 89 0.40 -24.54 -8.67
N GLY A 90 0.62 -23.39 -9.30
CA GLY A 90 1.82 -22.59 -9.14
C GLY A 90 1.83 -21.78 -7.85
N GLU A 91 3.03 -21.59 -7.27
CA GLU A 91 3.20 -20.79 -6.05
C GLU A 91 2.81 -19.32 -6.26
N ALA A 92 3.02 -18.77 -7.46
CA ALA A 92 2.63 -17.41 -7.82
C ALA A 92 1.11 -17.20 -7.73
N TYR A 93 0.33 -18.16 -8.26
CA TYR A 93 -1.13 -18.15 -8.15
C TYR A 93 -1.55 -18.21 -6.69
N ARG A 94 -1.00 -19.15 -5.91
CA ARG A 94 -1.33 -19.30 -4.48
C ARG A 94 -1.04 -18.04 -3.68
N LYS A 95 0.05 -17.33 -3.98
CA LYS A 95 0.41 -16.08 -3.32
C LYS A 95 -0.63 -15.00 -3.61
N LEU A 96 -0.93 -14.74 -4.88
CA LEU A 96 -1.87 -13.70 -5.30
C LEU A 96 -3.33 -14.03 -4.92
N ALA A 97 -3.73 -15.30 -5.00
CA ALA A 97 -5.02 -15.78 -4.51
C ALA A 97 -5.16 -15.60 -2.98
N GLY A 98 -4.04 -15.49 -2.25
CA GLY A 98 -4.02 -15.18 -0.82
C GLY A 98 -4.79 -13.90 -0.47
N VAL A 99 -4.83 -12.89 -1.36
CA VAL A 99 -5.63 -11.66 -1.16
C VAL A 99 -7.10 -12.01 -0.90
N GLN A 100 -7.65 -12.99 -1.61
CA GLN A 100 -9.05 -13.39 -1.43
C GLN A 100 -9.29 -14.15 -0.12
N ARG A 101 -8.26 -14.82 0.40
CA ARG A 101 -8.37 -15.59 1.63
C ARG A 101 -8.16 -14.73 2.88
N PHE A 102 -7.20 -13.81 2.83
CA PHE A 102 -6.74 -13.06 3.99
C PHE A 102 -7.17 -11.59 3.98
N GLY A 103 -7.69 -11.08 2.86
CA GLY A 103 -8.01 -9.65 2.67
C GLY A 103 -6.78 -8.82 2.30
N GLU A 104 -5.60 -9.22 2.73
CA GLU A 104 -4.33 -8.60 2.38
C GLU A 104 -3.18 -9.61 2.29
N ILE A 105 -2.18 -9.29 1.48
CA ILE A 105 -0.90 -10.02 1.42
C ILE A 105 0.25 -9.03 1.30
N ASN A 106 1.44 -9.48 1.68
CA ASN A 106 2.69 -8.76 1.44
C ASN A 106 3.53 -9.47 0.37
N ILE A 107 4.14 -8.71 -0.53
CA ILE A 107 5.07 -9.15 -1.56
C ILE A 107 6.40 -8.41 -1.33
N ASP A 108 7.43 -9.16 -0.98
CA ASP A 108 8.80 -8.66 -0.76
C ASP A 108 9.76 -9.23 -1.82
N SER A 109 11.06 -8.96 -1.64
CA SER A 109 12.14 -9.41 -2.54
C SER A 109 12.23 -10.93 -2.70
N SER A 110 11.69 -11.73 -1.77
CA SER A 110 11.67 -13.19 -1.93
C SER A 110 10.67 -13.67 -3.00
N HIS A 111 9.72 -12.82 -3.40
CA HIS A 111 8.62 -13.18 -4.31
C HIS A 111 8.80 -12.62 -5.73
N THR A 112 9.73 -11.69 -5.94
CA THR A 112 9.92 -10.93 -7.18
C THR A 112 10.16 -11.84 -8.38
N HIS A 113 11.13 -12.75 -8.28
CA HIS A 113 11.51 -13.64 -9.37
C HIS A 113 10.36 -14.60 -9.74
N LEU A 114 9.76 -15.23 -8.73
CA LEU A 114 8.62 -16.14 -8.88
C LEU A 114 7.46 -15.46 -9.63
N LEU A 115 7.06 -14.27 -9.17
CA LEU A 115 5.93 -13.54 -9.73
C LEU A 115 6.24 -13.02 -11.14
N ALA A 116 7.43 -12.47 -11.36
CA ALA A 116 7.82 -11.94 -12.68
C ALA A 116 7.82 -13.02 -13.77
N LEU A 117 8.35 -14.22 -13.47
CA LEU A 117 8.33 -15.34 -14.41
C LEU A 117 6.91 -15.82 -14.68
N ALA A 118 6.11 -16.01 -13.63
CA ALA A 118 4.74 -16.50 -13.79
C ALA A 118 3.87 -15.53 -14.61
N LEU A 119 4.01 -14.21 -14.39
CA LEU A 119 3.29 -13.18 -15.16
C LEU A 119 3.75 -13.13 -16.62
N ARG A 120 5.06 -13.28 -16.87
CA ARG A 120 5.61 -13.34 -18.23
C ARG A 120 5.07 -14.55 -18.99
N ASP A 121 5.05 -15.71 -18.36
CA ASP A 121 4.66 -16.97 -19.01
C ASP A 121 3.13 -17.05 -19.21
N ALA A 122 2.35 -16.45 -18.32
CA ALA A 122 0.90 -16.34 -18.45
C ALA A 122 0.44 -15.24 -19.43
N ARG A 123 1.36 -14.37 -19.89
CA ARG A 123 1.06 -13.25 -20.79
C ARG A 123 0.18 -13.64 -21.98
N PRO A 124 0.42 -14.73 -22.74
CA PRO A 124 -0.41 -15.06 -23.91
C PRO A 124 -1.89 -15.34 -23.62
N GLN A 125 -2.25 -15.60 -22.36
CA GLN A 125 -3.63 -15.90 -21.94
C GLN A 125 -4.36 -14.66 -21.41
N MET A 126 -3.68 -13.52 -21.37
CA MET A 126 -4.19 -12.27 -20.80
C MET A 126 -4.80 -11.36 -21.87
N ASN A 127 -5.75 -10.52 -21.45
CA ASN A 127 -6.26 -9.42 -22.27
C ASN A 127 -5.40 -8.14 -22.14
N GLU A 128 -5.74 -7.09 -22.89
CA GLU A 128 -4.97 -5.83 -22.90
C GLU A 128 -4.90 -5.13 -21.52
N GLU A 129 -5.99 -5.13 -20.75
CA GLU A 129 -6.00 -4.54 -19.40
C GLU A 129 -5.07 -5.32 -18.45
N GLN A 130 -5.15 -6.65 -18.51
CA GLN A 130 -4.33 -7.56 -17.72
C GLN A 130 -2.84 -7.47 -18.10
N HIS A 131 -2.52 -7.24 -19.37
CA HIS A 131 -1.16 -6.89 -19.79
C HIS A 131 -0.68 -5.62 -19.11
N GLY A 132 -1.51 -4.57 -19.09
CA GLY A 132 -1.20 -3.32 -18.39
C GLY A 132 -0.92 -3.52 -16.91
N TRP A 133 -1.75 -4.32 -16.21
CA TRP A 133 -1.54 -4.65 -14.80
C TRP A 133 -0.28 -5.49 -14.57
N SER A 134 0.00 -6.42 -15.47
CA SER A 134 1.19 -7.29 -15.39
C SER A 134 2.47 -6.50 -15.61
N ASP A 135 2.50 -5.63 -16.62
CA ASP A 135 3.65 -4.78 -16.90
C ASP A 135 3.90 -3.80 -15.72
N GLN A 136 2.85 -3.24 -15.13
CA GLN A 136 2.97 -2.41 -13.91
C GLN A 136 3.48 -3.21 -12.71
N LEU A 137 2.94 -4.41 -12.46
CA LEU A 137 3.39 -5.25 -11.36
C LEU A 137 4.86 -5.66 -11.55
N ILE A 138 5.26 -6.09 -12.75
CA ILE A 138 6.65 -6.42 -13.07
C ILE A 138 7.58 -5.22 -12.81
N ALA A 139 7.17 -4.00 -13.19
CA ALA A 139 7.95 -2.79 -12.91
C ALA A 139 8.08 -2.51 -11.40
N LEU A 140 7.05 -2.82 -10.59
CA LEU A 140 7.12 -2.73 -9.13
C LEU A 140 8.02 -3.80 -8.51
N LEU A 141 7.98 -5.03 -9.03
CA LEU A 141 8.90 -6.09 -8.60
C LEU A 141 10.36 -5.72 -8.90
N GLY A 142 10.62 -5.08 -10.06
CA GLY A 142 11.96 -4.56 -10.38
C GLY A 142 12.43 -3.42 -9.44
N GLN A 143 11.49 -2.62 -8.91
CA GLN A 143 11.81 -1.63 -7.87
C GLN A 143 12.20 -2.31 -6.56
N ILE A 144 11.51 -3.39 -6.16
CA ILE A 144 11.88 -4.18 -4.96
C ILE A 144 13.25 -4.84 -5.12
N GLU A 145 13.59 -5.33 -6.32
CA GLU A 145 14.93 -5.87 -6.59
C GLU A 145 16.03 -4.79 -6.44
N SER A 146 15.72 -3.56 -6.85
CA SER A 146 16.68 -2.43 -6.76
C SER A 146 16.79 -1.86 -5.34
N ASP A 147 15.70 -1.92 -4.57
CA ASP A 147 15.63 -1.51 -3.16
C ASP A 147 14.95 -2.63 -2.34
N PRO A 148 15.71 -3.60 -1.80
CA PRO A 148 15.16 -4.73 -1.06
C PRO A 148 14.42 -4.35 0.23
N ALA A 149 14.55 -3.11 0.72
CA ALA A 149 13.79 -2.62 1.86
C ALA A 149 12.35 -2.17 1.47
N MET A 150 12.06 -2.08 0.16
CA MET A 150 10.72 -1.87 -0.36
C MET A 150 9.93 -3.19 -0.38
N TYR A 151 8.64 -3.13 -0.04
CA TYR A 151 7.71 -4.22 -0.26
C TYR A 151 6.36 -3.69 -0.76
N LEU A 152 5.54 -4.57 -1.33
CA LEU A 152 4.18 -4.25 -1.75
C LEU A 152 3.19 -4.85 -0.75
N MET A 153 2.23 -4.05 -0.32
CA MET A 153 1.04 -4.51 0.39
C MET A 153 -0.12 -4.53 -0.60
N VAL A 154 -0.70 -5.70 -0.84
CA VAL A 154 -1.85 -5.85 -1.72
C VAL A 154 -3.08 -6.04 -0.85
N ARG A 155 -4.05 -5.15 -1.00
CA ARG A 155 -5.26 -5.12 -0.16
C ARG A 155 -6.52 -5.13 -0.99
N ARG A 156 -7.46 -5.98 -0.59
CA ARG A 156 -8.82 -6.03 -1.08
C ARG A 156 -9.72 -5.10 -0.27
N TYR A 157 -10.61 -4.42 -0.96
CA TYR A 157 -11.70 -3.66 -0.36
C TYR A 157 -13.02 -4.30 -0.76
N ASP A 158 -13.60 -5.03 0.19
CA ASP A 158 -14.92 -5.64 0.06
C ASP A 158 -16.03 -4.59 0.28
N ALA A 159 -17.23 -4.88 -0.23
CA ALA A 159 -18.38 -3.96 -0.27
C ALA A 159 -19.09 -3.74 1.08
#